data_AF-A0A3N5GT87-F1
#
_entry.id   AF-A0A3N5GT87-F1
#
_cell.length_a   1.000
_cell.length_b   1.000
_cell.length_c   1.000
_cell.angle_alpha   90.00
_cell.angle_beta   90.00
_cell.angle_gamma   90.00
#
_symmetry.space_group_name_H-M   'P 1'
#
loop_
_entity.id
_entity.type
_entity.pdbx_description
1 polymer ?
#
loop_
_entity_poly.entity_id
_entity_poly.type
_entity_poly.pdbx_seq_one_letter_code
_entity_poly.pdbx_strand_id
1 'polypeptide(L)'
;MMGRTHHRAGSGQRTDASGRALMIGVGGLLALDLVGGLLAVANKLNTPREAWSSKATLAAPAPMMIPQALLAGAAAHWNGRRGAAAAGLLAVACLVSATSGFFDGQLGRKDLPPALFGFQLVLLASTMTVGGLAAARLLRLVRDR
;
A
#
# COMPACT_ATOMS: atom_id res chain seq x y z
N MET A 1 -15.67 -15.82 47.43
CA MET A 1 -15.47 -16.12 46.00
C MET A 1 -15.58 -14.82 45.22
N MET A 2 -14.45 -14.15 44.97
CA MET A 2 -14.40 -12.83 44.32
C MET A 2 -14.11 -13.05 42.83
N GLY A 3 -15.06 -12.68 41.97
CA GLY A 3 -14.97 -12.85 40.52
C GLY A 3 -13.81 -12.06 39.93
N ARG A 4 -12.88 -12.77 39.31
CA ARG A 4 -11.72 -12.21 38.59
C ARG A 4 -12.21 -11.72 37.23
N THR A 5 -12.52 -10.43 37.12
CA THR A 5 -12.78 -9.75 35.85
C THR A 5 -11.49 -9.69 35.04
N HIS A 6 -11.31 -10.64 34.12
CA HIS A 6 -10.21 -10.61 33.17
C HIS A 6 -10.44 -9.45 32.19
N HIS A 7 -9.64 -8.39 32.36
CA HIS A 7 -9.46 -7.28 31.44
C HIS A 7 -9.13 -7.80 30.03
N ARG A 8 -10.13 -7.79 29.14
CA ARG A 8 -9.98 -8.08 27.70
C ARG A 8 -9.52 -6.83 26.92
N ALA A 9 -8.62 -6.04 27.50
CA ALA A 9 -8.21 -4.73 26.97
C ALA A 9 -7.19 -4.82 25.82
N GLY A 10 -6.49 -5.95 25.66
CA GLY A 10 -5.36 -6.04 24.74
C GLY A 10 -5.67 -6.33 23.27
N SER A 11 -6.81 -6.96 22.92
CA SER A 11 -7.07 -7.35 21.52
C SER A 11 -7.73 -6.25 20.70
N GLY A 12 -8.68 -5.50 21.28
CA GLY A 12 -9.37 -4.39 20.62
C GLY A 12 -8.46 -3.20 20.30
N GLN A 13 -7.61 -2.80 21.26
CA GLN A 13 -6.64 -1.69 21.13
C GLN A 13 -5.41 -2.00 20.25
N ARG A 14 -5.27 -3.23 19.75
CA ARG A 14 -4.21 -3.59 18.81
C ARG A 14 -4.72 -3.76 17.39
N THR A 15 -6.00 -4.10 17.24
CA THR A 15 -6.64 -4.20 15.92
C THR A 15 -6.91 -2.83 15.32
N ASP A 16 -7.35 -1.87 16.12
CA ASP A 16 -7.52 -0.46 15.73
C ASP A 16 -6.20 0.21 15.28
N ALA A 17 -5.11 -0.01 16.00
CA ALA A 17 -3.80 0.55 15.72
C ALA A 17 -3.23 -0.04 14.42
N SER A 18 -3.45 -1.33 14.15
CA SER A 18 -3.04 -1.95 12.89
C SER A 18 -3.84 -1.45 11.69
N GLY A 19 -5.16 -1.24 11.85
CA GLY A 19 -5.99 -0.62 10.81
C GLY A 19 -5.57 0.82 10.52
N ARG A 20 -5.31 1.60 11.57
CA ARG A 20 -4.82 2.98 11.44
C ARG A 20 -3.44 3.05 10.77
N ALA A 21 -2.51 2.19 11.16
CA ALA A 21 -1.19 2.12 10.54
C ALA A 21 -1.28 1.77 9.05
N LEU A 22 -2.14 0.81 8.67
CA LEU A 22 -2.39 0.47 7.27
C LEU A 22 -2.95 1.66 6.48
N MET A 23 -3.93 2.37 7.04
CA MET A 23 -4.52 3.56 6.42
C MET A 23 -3.49 4.69 6.22
N ILE A 24 -2.65 4.95 7.23
CA ILE A 24 -1.56 5.94 7.13
C ILE A 24 -0.56 5.51 6.06
N GLY A 25 -0.17 4.23 6.04
CA GLY A 25 0.77 3.70 5.05
C GLY A 25 0.24 3.84 3.62
N VAL A 26 -1.01 3.47 3.38
CA VAL A 26 -1.65 3.59 2.06
C VAL A 26 -1.85 5.06 1.68
N GLY A 27 -2.26 5.91 2.62
CA GLY A 27 -2.35 7.35 2.38
C GLY A 27 -1.00 7.96 1.99
N GLY A 28 0.08 7.55 2.66
CA GLY A 28 1.45 7.96 2.32
C GLY A 28 1.89 7.46 0.95
N LEU A 29 1.57 6.21 0.60
CA LEU A 29 1.86 5.64 -0.71
C LEU A 29 1.15 6.40 -1.82
N LEU A 30 -0.16 6.68 -1.66
CA LEU A 30 -0.92 7.50 -2.61
C LEU A 30 -0.34 8.90 -2.78
N ALA A 31 0.11 9.53 -1.69
CA ALA A 31 0.77 10.83 -1.78
C ALA A 31 2.08 10.75 -2.59
N LEU A 32 2.87 9.69 -2.39
CA LEU A 32 4.08 9.44 -3.18
C LEU A 32 3.74 9.19 -4.65
N ASP A 33 2.68 8.45 -4.97
CA ASP A 33 2.24 8.24 -6.36
C ASP A 33 1.78 9.55 -7.04
N LEU A 34 1.12 10.44 -6.29
CA LEU A 34 0.78 11.78 -6.79
C LEU A 34 2.05 12.61 -7.05
N VAL A 35 2.99 12.63 -6.11
CA VAL A 35 4.28 13.31 -6.29
C VAL A 35 5.05 12.74 -7.47
N GLY A 36 5.08 11.42 -7.61
CA GLY A 36 5.74 10.72 -8.71
C GLY A 36 5.16 11.07 -10.07
N GLY A 37 3.83 11.14 -10.19
CA GLY A 37 3.16 11.57 -11.41
C GLY A 37 3.47 13.02 -11.76
N LEU A 38 3.48 13.92 -10.77
CA LEU A 38 3.87 15.32 -10.96
C LEU A 38 5.34 15.45 -11.39
N LEU A 39 6.25 14.69 -10.78
CA LEU A 39 7.67 14.65 -11.17
C LEU A 39 7.85 14.11 -12.59
N ALA A 40 7.07 13.09 -13.00
CA ALA A 40 7.10 12.58 -14.37
C ALA A 40 6.69 13.64 -15.40
N VAL A 41 5.66 14.43 -15.07
CA VAL A 41 5.20 15.55 -15.92
C VAL A 41 6.24 16.66 -15.97
N ALA A 42 6.78 17.07 -14.82
CA ALA A 42 7.77 18.14 -14.71
C ALA A 42 9.06 17.81 -15.48
N ASN A 43 9.46 16.53 -15.50
CA ASN A 43 10.63 16.05 -16.24
C ASN A 43 10.31 15.65 -17.70
N LYS A 44 9.10 15.94 -18.19
CA LYS A 44 8.62 15.63 -19.56
C LYS A 44 8.69 14.13 -19.90
N LEU A 45 8.64 13.26 -18.89
CA LEU A 45 8.60 11.80 -19.06
C LEU A 45 7.17 11.31 -19.38
N ASN A 46 6.15 12.02 -18.90
CA ASN A 46 4.75 11.75 -19.19
C ASN A 46 3.97 13.06 -19.41
N THR A 47 2.90 13.01 -20.20
CA THR A 47 1.90 14.09 -20.19
C THR A 47 1.02 13.99 -18.92
N PRO A 48 0.33 15.08 -18.49
CA PRO A 48 -0.54 15.04 -17.32
C PRO A 48 -1.61 13.94 -17.37
N ARG A 49 -2.11 13.62 -18.57
CA ARG A 49 -3.09 12.55 -18.79
C ARG A 49 -2.47 11.16 -18.70
N GLU A 50 -1.17 11.03 -18.99
CA GLU A 50 -0.45 9.76 -18.97
C GLU A 50 0.16 9.44 -17.61
N ALA A 51 0.39 10.45 -16.78
CA ALA A 51 1.12 10.36 -15.52
C ALA A 51 0.51 9.38 -14.48
N TRP A 52 -0.79 9.11 -14.56
CA TRP A 52 -1.48 8.09 -13.76
C TRP A 52 -2.27 7.08 -14.61
N SER A 53 -1.91 6.99 -15.89
CA SER A 53 -2.44 5.97 -16.80
C SER A 53 -1.59 4.70 -16.76
N SER A 54 -1.94 3.71 -17.56
CA SER A 54 -1.11 2.52 -17.79
C SER A 54 0.28 2.82 -18.36
N LYS A 55 0.55 4.05 -18.81
CA LYS A 55 1.85 4.53 -19.29
C LYS A 55 2.65 5.32 -18.24
N ALA A 56 2.20 5.37 -16.99
CA ALA A 56 2.89 6.08 -15.93
C ALA A 56 4.31 5.49 -15.73
N THR A 57 5.31 6.36 -15.58
CA THR A 57 6.73 5.96 -15.44
C THR A 57 7.23 6.04 -14.00
N LEU A 58 6.61 6.90 -13.18
CA LEU A 58 7.05 7.23 -11.81
C LEU A 58 5.91 7.22 -10.81
N ALA A 59 4.75 6.67 -11.17
CA ALA A 59 3.59 6.54 -10.30
C ALA A 59 2.84 5.25 -10.60
N ALA A 60 2.19 4.68 -9.59
CA ALA A 60 1.22 3.62 -9.83
C ALA A 60 0.05 4.15 -10.69
N PRO A 61 -0.45 3.37 -11.66
CA PRO A 61 -1.63 3.74 -12.43
C PRO A 61 -2.85 3.94 -11.52
N ALA A 62 -3.72 4.89 -11.83
CA ALA A 62 -4.97 5.11 -11.10
C ALA A 62 -5.86 3.85 -10.99
N PRO A 63 -5.98 2.98 -12.02
CA PRO A 63 -6.70 1.71 -11.90
C PRO A 63 -6.15 0.77 -10.82
N MET A 64 -4.92 1.00 -10.34
CA MET A 64 -4.29 0.24 -9.25
C MET A 64 -4.41 0.93 -7.90
N MET A 65 -4.17 2.25 -7.85
CA MET A 65 -4.28 3.06 -6.64
C MET A 65 -5.68 2.99 -6.01
N ILE A 66 -6.73 3.08 -6.85
CA ILE A 66 -8.12 3.14 -6.38
C ILE A 66 -8.52 1.84 -5.66
N PRO A 67 -8.36 0.63 -6.24
CA PRO A 67 -8.61 -0.61 -5.52
C PRO A 67 -7.77 -0.77 -4.25
N GLN A 68 -6.50 -0.37 -4.25
CA GLN A 68 -5.65 -0.45 -3.05
C GLN A 68 -6.21 0.41 -1.91
N ALA A 69 -6.65 1.63 -2.21
CA ALA A 69 -7.27 2.52 -1.23
C ALA A 69 -8.57 1.92 -0.65
N LEU A 70 -9.42 1.36 -1.52
CA LEU A 70 -10.68 0.72 -1.10
C LEU A 70 -10.42 -0.53 -0.24
N LEU A 71 -9.47 -1.37 -0.64
CA LEU A 71 -9.08 -2.56 0.11
C LEU A 71 -8.47 -2.20 1.48
N ALA A 72 -7.69 -1.12 1.55
CA ALA A 72 -7.15 -0.60 2.80
C ALA A 72 -8.25 -0.15 3.75
N GLY A 73 -9.21 0.65 3.25
CA GLY A 73 -10.37 1.07 4.01
C GLY A 73 -11.21 -0.12 4.50
N ALA A 74 -11.47 -1.10 3.62
CA ALA A 74 -12.18 -2.33 3.96
C ALA A 74 -11.43 -3.16 5.02
N ALA A 75 -10.12 -3.31 4.90
CA ALA A 75 -9.29 -4.05 5.86
C ALA A 75 -9.17 -3.34 7.22
N ALA A 76 -9.23 -2.01 7.23
CA ALA A 76 -9.23 -1.21 8.44
C ALA A 76 -10.58 -1.26 9.16
N HIS A 77 -11.69 -1.24 8.42
CA HIS A 77 -13.03 -1.12 8.98
C HIS A 77 -13.72 -2.45 9.27
N TRP A 78 -13.44 -3.50 8.49
CA TRP A 78 -14.08 -4.81 8.66
C TRP A 78 -13.26 -5.75 9.56
N ASN A 79 -13.99 -6.57 10.34
CA ASN A 79 -13.41 -7.60 11.22
C ASN A 79 -13.66 -9.02 10.68
N GLY A 80 -12.94 -10.00 11.24
CA GLY A 80 -13.09 -11.42 10.96
C GLY A 80 -12.89 -11.81 9.48
N ARG A 81 -13.77 -12.70 8.98
CA ARG A 81 -14.07 -12.99 7.54
C ARG A 81 -13.46 -12.04 6.52
N ARG A 82 -14.15 -10.92 6.42
CA ARG A 82 -14.11 -9.97 5.31
C ARG A 82 -12.88 -9.07 5.38
N GLY A 83 -12.53 -8.59 6.57
CA GLY A 83 -11.32 -7.78 6.77
C GLY A 83 -10.05 -8.54 6.42
N ALA A 84 -9.98 -9.84 6.74
CA ALA A 84 -8.83 -10.67 6.38
C ALA A 84 -8.71 -10.83 4.87
N ALA A 85 -9.83 -11.09 4.17
CA ALA A 85 -9.84 -11.18 2.71
C ALA A 85 -9.36 -9.87 2.07
N ALA A 86 -9.87 -8.72 2.53
CA ALA A 86 -9.43 -7.41 2.04
C ALA A 86 -7.93 -7.17 2.29
N ALA A 87 -7.45 -7.47 3.50
CA ALA A 87 -6.03 -7.34 3.85
C ALA A 87 -5.12 -8.27 3.03
N GLY A 88 -5.57 -9.51 2.79
CA GLY A 88 -4.84 -10.47 1.96
C GLY A 88 -4.79 -10.04 0.49
N LEU A 89 -5.92 -9.60 -0.08
CA LEU A 89 -5.96 -9.07 -1.44
C LEU A 89 -5.06 -7.85 -1.59
N LEU A 90 -5.05 -6.95 -0.61
CA LEU A 90 -4.15 -5.80 -0.62
C LEU A 90 -2.67 -6.21 -0.58
N ALA A 91 -2.31 -7.15 0.31
CA ALA A 91 -0.94 -7.65 0.41
C ALA A 91 -0.47 -8.30 -0.92
N VAL A 92 -1.32 -9.11 -1.54
CA VAL A 92 -1.06 -9.72 -2.86
C VAL A 92 -0.93 -8.63 -3.93
N ALA A 93 -1.81 -7.64 -3.96
CA ALA A 93 -1.75 -6.55 -4.92
C ALA A 93 -0.45 -5.75 -4.79
N CYS A 94 0.01 -5.45 -3.56
CA CYS A 94 1.30 -4.80 -3.34
C CYS A 94 2.48 -5.66 -3.80
N LEU A 95 2.43 -6.97 -3.56
CA LEU A 95 3.48 -7.89 -4.00
C LEU A 95 3.55 -7.97 -5.54
N VAL A 96 2.40 -8.13 -6.20
CA VAL A 96 2.31 -8.12 -7.66
C VAL A 96 2.85 -6.80 -8.19
N SER A 97 2.44 -5.65 -7.61
CA SER A 97 2.97 -4.32 -7.95
C SER A 97 4.49 -4.26 -7.93
N ALA A 98 5.07 -4.72 -6.83
CA ALA A 98 6.52 -4.69 -6.62
C ALA A 98 7.21 -5.54 -7.69
N THR A 99 6.70 -6.76 -7.94
CA THR A 99 7.28 -7.67 -8.94
C THR A 99 7.09 -7.16 -10.37
N SER A 100 5.93 -6.63 -10.73
CA SER A 100 5.66 -6.10 -12.07
C SER A 100 6.55 -4.91 -12.42
N GLY A 101 6.87 -4.04 -11.47
CA GLY A 101 7.82 -2.95 -11.68
C GLY A 101 9.22 -3.43 -12.09
N PHE A 102 9.64 -4.63 -11.64
CA PHE A 102 10.87 -5.26 -12.10
C PHE A 102 10.73 -5.85 -13.51
N PHE A 103 9.59 -6.48 -13.81
CA PHE A 103 9.35 -7.11 -15.11
C PHE A 103 9.09 -6.13 -16.25
N ASP A 104 8.45 -4.99 -15.98
CA ASP A 104 8.19 -3.93 -16.98
C ASP A 104 9.45 -3.13 -17.35
N GLY A 105 10.61 -3.44 -16.76
CA GLY A 105 11.90 -2.82 -17.07
C GLY A 105 11.98 -1.34 -16.71
N GLN A 106 11.02 -0.82 -15.95
CA GLN A 106 11.00 0.57 -15.51
C GLN A 106 11.93 0.84 -14.32
N LEU A 107 12.18 -0.17 -13.49
CA LEU A 107 13.18 -0.10 -12.41
C LEU A 107 14.59 -0.10 -13.00
N GLY A 108 15.32 1.01 -12.79
CA GLY A 108 16.72 1.12 -13.23
C GLY A 108 16.89 1.39 -14.73
N ARG A 109 15.88 1.99 -15.37
CA ARG A 109 16.00 2.45 -16.77
C ARG A 109 17.21 3.38 -16.91
N LYS A 110 18.11 3.07 -17.85
CA LYS A 110 19.43 3.73 -18.00
C LYS A 110 19.36 5.23 -18.29
N ASP A 111 18.22 5.70 -18.80
CA ASP A 111 18.00 7.09 -19.18
C ASP A 111 17.38 7.93 -18.05
N LEU A 112 17.15 7.35 -16.86
CA LEU A 112 16.61 8.09 -15.73
C LEU A 112 17.70 8.85 -14.96
N PRO A 113 17.48 10.14 -14.63
CA PRO A 113 18.30 10.85 -13.67
C PRO A 113 18.42 10.08 -12.33
N PRO A 114 19.60 10.06 -11.68
CA PRO A 114 19.82 9.33 -10.43
C PRO A 114 18.81 9.68 -9.32
N ALA A 115 18.36 10.94 -9.27
CA ALA A 115 17.35 11.40 -8.32
C ALA A 115 15.98 10.72 -8.52
N LEU A 116 15.56 10.49 -9.77
CA LEU A 116 14.30 9.81 -10.08
C LEU A 116 14.40 8.31 -9.82
N PHE A 117 15.57 7.71 -10.03
CA PHE A 117 15.84 6.33 -9.61
C PHE A 117 15.74 6.19 -8.08
N GLY A 118 16.31 7.13 -7.32
CA GLY A 118 16.13 7.18 -5.87
C GLY A 118 14.66 7.25 -5.46
N PHE A 119 13.85 8.03 -6.17
CA PHE A 119 12.42 8.11 -5.93
C PHE A 119 11.68 6.80 -6.23
N GLN A 120 12.07 6.07 -7.29
CA GLN A 120 11.53 4.73 -7.56
C GLN A 120 11.83 3.74 -6.41
N LEU A 121 13.03 3.79 -5.84
CA LEU A 121 13.38 2.96 -4.68
C LEU A 121 12.52 3.31 -3.46
N VAL A 122 12.22 4.60 -3.25
CA VAL A 122 11.30 5.04 -2.18
C VAL A 122 9.88 4.52 -2.42
N LEU A 123 9.36 4.60 -3.65
CA LEU A 123 8.04 4.04 -4.00
C LEU A 123 7.98 2.52 -3.78
N LEU A 124 9.03 1.80 -4.20
CA LEU A 124 9.12 0.36 -4.00
C LEU A 124 9.15 0.01 -2.51
N ALA A 125 9.99 0.69 -1.72
CA ALA A 125 10.09 0.49 -0.28
C ALA A 125 8.76 0.79 0.44
N SER A 126 8.08 1.87 0.06
CA SER A 126 6.76 2.22 0.59
C SER A 126 5.71 1.18 0.23
N THR A 127 5.70 0.69 -1.01
CA THR A 127 4.78 -0.37 -1.48
C THR A 127 4.99 -1.66 -0.67
N MET A 128 6.24 -2.07 -0.46
CA MET A 128 6.58 -3.23 0.34
C MET A 128 6.20 -3.04 1.82
N THR A 129 6.37 -1.84 2.35
CA THR A 129 5.94 -1.50 3.72
C THR A 129 4.43 -1.63 3.86
N VAL A 130 3.65 -1.11 2.92
CA VAL A 130 2.19 -1.26 2.89
C VAL A 130 1.77 -2.73 2.77
N GLY A 131 2.42 -3.49 1.89
CA GLY A 131 2.19 -4.93 1.76
C GLY A 131 2.46 -5.68 3.08
N GLY A 132 3.54 -5.32 3.78
CA GLY A 132 3.87 -5.85 5.10
C GLY A 132 2.84 -5.50 6.17
N LEU A 133 2.36 -4.24 6.19
CA LEU A 133 1.29 -3.81 7.10
C LEU A 133 -0.03 -4.56 6.82
N ALA A 134 -0.36 -4.76 5.55
CA ALA A 134 -1.53 -5.51 5.12
C ALA A 134 -1.43 -6.99 5.54
N ALA A 135 -0.27 -7.61 5.35
CA ALA A 135 -0.01 -8.99 5.80
C ALA A 135 -0.08 -9.11 7.33
N ALA A 136 0.48 -8.14 8.07
CA ALA A 136 0.39 -8.12 9.52
C ALA A 136 -1.06 -7.99 10.01
N ARG A 137 -1.88 -7.15 9.34
CA ARG A 137 -3.32 -7.01 9.62
C ARG A 137 -4.07 -8.30 9.35
N LEU A 138 -3.79 -8.97 8.22
CA LEU A 138 -4.33 -10.28 7.88
C LEU A 138 -4.05 -11.31 8.98
N LEU A 139 -2.79 -11.45 9.38
CA LEU A 139 -2.38 -12.43 10.41
C LEU A 139 -3.08 -12.19 11.75
N ARG A 140 -3.29 -10.92 12.15
CA ARG A 140 -4.07 -10.58 13.34
C ARG A 140 -5.52 -11.02 13.20
N LEU A 141 -6.18 -10.67 12.10
CA LEU A 141 -7.58 -11.02 11.85
C LEU A 141 -7.84 -12.52 11.71
N VAL A 142 -6.83 -13.31 11.35
CA VAL A 142 -6.90 -14.77 11.32
C VAL A 142 -6.69 -15.37 12.70
N ARG A 143 -5.76 -14.84 13.50
CA ARG A 143 -5.49 -15.30 14.88
C ARG A 143 -6.62 -14.96 15.86
N ASP A 144 -7.35 -13.89 15.59
CA ASP A 144 -8.47 -13.43 16.43
C ASP A 144 -9.81 -14.12 16.10
N ARG A 145 -9.82 -15.11 15.19
CA ARG A 145 -10.97 -15.99 14.92
C ARG A 145 -10.90 -17.25 15.75
#